data_AF-R6VCY1-F1
#
_entry.id   AF-R6VCY1-F1
#
_cell.length_a   1.000
_cell.length_b   1.000
_cell.length_c   1.000
_cell.angle_alpha   90.00
_cell.angle_beta   90.00
_cell.angle_gamma   90.00
#
_symmetry.space_group_name_H-M   'P 1'
#
loop_
_entity.id
_entity.type
_entity.pdbx_description
1 polymer ?
#
loop_
_entity_poly.entity_id
_entity_poly.type
_entity_poly.pdbx_seq_one_letter_code
_entity_poly.pdbx_strand_id
1 'polypeptide(L)'
;MKRRILTYLQQIDELIQDPPEDTDWDRAIHNHLTQIQFFQHERLIHLIVTVLFALMTTSVVVGLVGTGSIWLTLLLIPLLILLFPYINHYYLLENGVQKMYAQYDRMLEYQSDKKWNRFFAVPPKEEK
;
A
#
# COMPACT_ATOMS: atom_id res chain seq x y z
N MET A 1 -0.33 -11.84 -2.59
CA MET A 1 -0.03 -10.53 -3.19
C MET A 1 1.30 -9.91 -2.74
N LYS A 2 1.82 -10.20 -1.54
CA LYS A 2 3.10 -9.67 -1.02
C LYS A 2 4.28 -9.64 -2.00
N ARG A 3 4.56 -10.73 -2.74
CA ARG A 3 5.66 -10.76 -3.72
C ARG A 3 5.48 -9.77 -4.87
N ARG A 4 4.26 -9.59 -5.37
CA ARG A 4 3.98 -8.64 -6.46
C ARG A 4 4.20 -7.19 -6.03
N ILE A 5 3.80 -6.84 -4.80
CA ILE A 5 4.06 -5.52 -4.21
C ILE A 5 5.55 -5.26 -4.15
N LEU A 6 6.31 -6.20 -3.58
CA LEU A 6 7.75 -6.03 -3.37
C LEU A 6 8.51 -5.91 -4.70
N THR A 7 8.17 -6.74 -5.69
CA THR A 7 8.77 -6.65 -7.02
C THR A 7 8.42 -5.32 -7.70
N TYR A 8 7.18 -4.86 -7.60
CA TYR A 8 6.79 -3.57 -8.15
C TYR A 8 7.51 -2.39 -7.47
N LEU A 9 7.61 -2.42 -6.13
CA LEU A 9 8.37 -1.43 -5.37
C LEU A 9 9.83 -1.38 -5.81
N GLN A 10 10.47 -2.54 -5.99
CA GLN A 10 11.85 -2.64 -6.47
C GLN A 10 12.01 -2.07 -7.88
N GLN A 11 11.09 -2.38 -8.79
CA GLN A 11 11.10 -1.84 -10.15
C GLN A 11 10.98 -0.31 -10.17
N ILE A 12 10.17 0.27 -9.29
CA ILE A 12 10.04 1.72 -9.17
C ILE A 12 11.28 2.33 -8.52
N ASP A 13 11.85 1.70 -7.49
CA ASP A 13 13.11 2.16 -6.90
C ASP A 13 14.26 2.15 -7.93
N GLU A 14 14.36 1.10 -8.77
CA GLU A 14 15.32 1.01 -9.86
C GLU A 14 15.09 2.11 -10.93
N LEU A 15 13.83 2.35 -11.32
CA LEU A 15 13.46 3.41 -12.27
C LEU A 15 13.82 4.81 -11.75
N ILE A 16 13.66 5.04 -10.45
CA ILE A 16 14.00 6.32 -9.81
C ILE A 16 15.54 6.50 -9.73
N GLN A 17 16.30 5.41 -9.53
CA GLN A 17 17.77 5.46 -9.42
C GLN A 17 18.48 5.66 -10.76
N ASP A 18 18.07 4.93 -11.81
CA ASP A 18 18.66 5.04 -13.15
C ASP A 18 17.57 5.29 -14.21
N PRO A 19 17.07 6.54 -14.30
CA PRO A 19 15.98 6.86 -15.20
C PRO A 19 16.47 6.94 -16.65
N PRO A 20 15.89 6.16 -17.59
CA PRO A 20 16.13 6.32 -19.01
C PRO A 20 15.86 7.76 -19.47
N GLU A 21 16.66 8.28 -20.40
CA GLU A 21 16.55 9.68 -20.88
C GLU A 21 15.16 10.03 -21.42
N ASP A 22 14.45 9.07 -22.03
CA ASP A 22 13.12 9.21 -22.63
C ASP A 22 11.96 8.70 -21.74
N THR A 23 12.12 8.76 -20.42
CA THR A 23 11.07 8.28 -19.51
C THR A 23 9.90 9.27 -19.46
N ASP A 24 8.72 8.81 -19.89
CA ASP A 24 7.45 9.51 -19.70
C ASP A 24 6.99 9.43 -18.24
N TRP A 25 7.42 10.41 -17.45
CA TRP A 25 7.12 10.52 -16.03
C TRP A 25 5.62 10.71 -15.75
N ASP A 26 4.89 11.43 -16.61
CA ASP A 26 3.45 11.64 -16.43
C ASP A 26 2.70 10.31 -16.46
N ARG A 27 3.04 9.46 -17.44
CA ARG A 27 2.47 8.11 -17.54
C ARG A 27 2.94 7.19 -16.41
N ALA A 28 4.21 7.26 -16.01
CA ALA A 28 4.76 6.45 -14.91
C ALA A 28 4.07 6.78 -13.57
N ILE A 29 3.90 8.07 -13.27
CA ILE A 29 3.22 8.58 -12.07
C ILE A 29 1.74 8.19 -12.09
N HIS A 30 1.06 8.30 -13.22
CA HIS A 30 -0.34 7.88 -13.35
C HIS A 30 -0.54 6.37 -13.10
N ASN A 31 0.34 5.55 -13.66
CA ASN A 31 0.33 4.11 -13.42
C ASN A 31 0.62 3.79 -11.94
N HIS A 32 1.55 4.52 -11.30
CA HIS A 32 1.87 4.35 -9.89
C HIS A 32 0.70 4.71 -8.97
N LEU A 33 0.01 5.81 -9.24
CA LEU A 33 -1.22 6.20 -8.53
C LEU A 33 -2.32 5.14 -8.65
N THR A 34 -2.52 4.60 -9.86
CA THR A 34 -3.47 3.51 -10.10
C THR A 34 -3.12 2.28 -9.25
N GLN A 35 -1.83 1.95 -9.18
CA GLN A 35 -1.36 0.84 -8.34
C GLN A 35 -1.57 1.11 -6.84
N ILE A 36 -1.33 2.34 -6.38
CA ILE A 36 -1.63 2.77 -5.01
C ILE A 36 -3.11 2.57 -4.70
N GLN A 37 -4.01 3.00 -5.60
CA GLN A 37 -5.46 2.83 -5.41
C GLN A 37 -5.88 1.37 -5.27
N PHE A 38 -5.31 0.46 -6.06
CA PHE A 38 -5.60 -0.97 -5.91
C PHE A 38 -5.23 -1.51 -4.52
N PHE A 39 -4.05 -1.11 -4.00
CA PHE A 39 -3.63 -1.53 -2.66
C PHE A 39 -4.44 -0.87 -1.53
N GLN A 40 -4.86 0.38 -1.73
CA GLN A 40 -5.80 1.02 -0.81
C GLN A 40 -7.15 0.29 -0.77
N HIS A 41 -7.64 -0.16 -1.92
CA HIS A 41 -8.89 -0.92 -2.00
C HIS A 41 -8.76 -2.26 -1.25
N GLU A 42 -7.68 -3.02 -1.49
CA GLU A 42 -7.41 -4.27 -0.78
C GLU A 42 -7.33 -4.05 0.75
N ARG A 43 -6.65 -2.99 1.19
CA ARG A 43 -6.58 -2.60 2.60
C ARG A 43 -7.97 -2.30 3.19
N LEU A 44 -8.81 -1.54 2.48
CA LEU A 44 -10.16 -1.19 2.93
C LEU A 44 -11.02 -2.43 3.09
N ILE A 45 -11.00 -3.33 2.10
CA ILE A 45 -11.75 -4.60 2.18
C ILE A 45 -11.25 -5.44 3.36
N HIS A 46 -9.95 -5.54 3.56
CA HIS A 46 -9.41 -6.25 4.73
C HIS A 46 -9.87 -5.63 6.05
N LEU A 47 -9.88 -4.30 6.17
CA LEU A 47 -10.39 -3.62 7.36
C LEU A 47 -11.86 -3.97 7.62
N ILE A 48 -12.70 -3.88 6.59
CA ILE A 48 -14.14 -4.19 6.69
C ILE A 48 -14.33 -5.63 7.15
N VAL A 49 -13.66 -6.58 6.51
CA VAL A 49 -13.77 -8.01 6.87
C VAL A 49 -13.26 -8.26 8.29
N THR A 50 -12.14 -7.65 8.69
CA THR A 50 -11.61 -7.77 10.07
C THR A 50 -12.55 -7.19 11.11
N VAL A 51 -13.17 -6.02 10.84
CA VAL A 51 -14.16 -5.42 11.74
C VAL A 51 -15.40 -6.31 11.86
N LEU A 52 -15.89 -6.88 10.76
CA LEU A 52 -17.02 -7.82 10.79
C LEU A 52 -16.70 -9.06 11.62
N PHE A 53 -15.51 -9.65 11.46
CA PHE A 53 -15.08 -10.78 12.29
C PHE A 53 -14.91 -10.39 13.76
N ALA A 54 -14.39 -9.19 14.04
CA ALA A 54 -14.27 -8.69 15.41
C ALA A 54 -15.65 -8.55 16.06
N LEU A 55 -16.63 -7.93 15.38
CA LEU A 55 -18.00 -7.79 15.87
C LEU A 55 -18.69 -9.14 16.09
N MET A 56 -18.51 -10.09 15.17
CA MET A 56 -19.01 -11.46 15.32
C MET A 56 -18.38 -12.15 16.53
N THR A 57 -17.05 -12.05 16.68
CA THR A 57 -16.31 -12.61 17.81
C THR A 57 -16.79 -12.01 19.14
N THR A 58 -16.96 -10.69 19.21
CA THR A 58 -17.52 -10.02 20.40
C THR A 58 -18.91 -10.52 20.72
N SER A 59 -19.77 -10.70 19.71
CA SER A 59 -21.13 -11.24 19.90
C SER A 59 -21.12 -12.67 20.45
N VAL A 60 -20.22 -13.53 19.93
CA VAL A 60 -20.03 -14.90 20.43
C VAL A 60 -19.51 -14.90 21.86
N VAL A 61 -18.57 -14.02 22.21
CA VAL A 61 -18.04 -13.88 23.58
C VAL A 61 -19.15 -13.47 24.55
N VAL A 62 -19.97 -12.46 24.19
CA VAL A 62 -21.11 -12.02 25.03
C VAL A 62 -22.11 -13.16 25.23
N GLY A 63 -22.46 -13.88 24.15
CA GLY A 63 -23.35 -15.04 24.24
C GLY A 63 -22.76 -16.19 25.08
N LEU A 64 -21.44 -16.41 24.99
CA LEU A 64 -20.74 -17.43 25.77
C LEU A 64 -20.78 -17.11 27.27
N VAL A 65 -20.54 -15.86 27.65
CA VAL A 65 -20.62 -15.42 29.07
C VAL A 65 -22.05 -15.58 29.60
N GLY A 66 -23.07 -15.29 28.79
CA GLY A 66 -24.47 -15.40 29.21
C GLY A 66 -25.00 -16.83 29.32
N THR A 67 -24.47 -17.79 28.54
CA THR A 67 -25.04 -19.14 28.44
C THR A 67 -24.12 -20.25 28.92
N GLY A 68 -22.80 -20.02 28.99
CA GLY A 68 -21.81 -21.06 29.29
C GLY A 68 -21.73 -22.18 28.24
N SER A 69 -22.28 -21.98 27.05
CA SER A 69 -22.41 -23.05 26.05
C SER A 69 -21.08 -23.47 25.45
N ILE A 70 -20.75 -24.76 25.57
CA ILE A 70 -19.54 -25.37 24.97
C ILE A 70 -19.49 -25.20 23.45
N TRP A 71 -20.66 -25.11 22.79
CA TRP A 71 -20.76 -24.91 21.34
C TRP A 71 -20.28 -23.52 20.92
N LEU A 72 -20.51 -22.49 21.73
CA LEU A 72 -20.01 -21.13 21.48
C LEU A 72 -18.49 -21.06 21.66
N THR A 73 -17.93 -21.82 22.61
CA THR A 73 -16.48 -21.95 22.77
C THR A 73 -15.84 -22.57 21.53
N LEU A 74 -16.44 -23.64 20.98
CA LEU A 74 -15.95 -24.29 19.77
C LEU A 74 -15.98 -23.35 18.55
N LEU A 75 -16.97 -22.45 18.47
CA LEU A 75 -17.06 -21.42 17.43
C LEU A 75 -16.06 -20.28 17.65
N LEU A 76 -15.76 -19.93 18.91
CA LEU A 76 -14.87 -18.82 19.26
C LEU A 76 -13.41 -19.08 18.84
N ILE A 77 -12.92 -20.30 19.04
CA ILE A 77 -11.53 -20.67 18.72
C ILE A 77 -11.15 -20.37 17.26
N PRO A 78 -11.88 -20.87 16.24
CA PRO A 78 -11.53 -20.59 14.84
C PRO A 78 -11.69 -19.10 14.49
N LEU A 79 -12.64 -18.37 15.10
CA LEU A 79 -12.76 -16.92 14.90
C LEU A 79 -11.51 -16.17 15.38
N LEU A 80 -10.97 -16.54 16.54
CA LEU A 80 -9.74 -15.95 17.06
C LEU A 80 -8.52 -16.32 16.21
N ILE A 81 -8.42 -17.59 15.78
CA ILE A 81 -7.34 -18.04 14.89
C ILE A 81 -7.38 -17.27 13.57
N LEU A 82 -8.57 -16.98 13.04
CA LEU A 82 -8.71 -16.22 11.80
C LEU A 82 -8.39 -14.73 11.98
N LEU A 83 -8.63 -14.16 13.16
CA LEU A 83 -8.38 -12.75 13.41
C LEU A 83 -6.89 -12.39 13.33
N PHE A 84 -6.01 -13.26 13.84
CA PHE A 84 -4.56 -13.04 13.85
C PHE A 84 -3.92 -12.81 12.47
N PRO A 85 -4.08 -13.71 11.47
CA PRO A 85 -3.50 -13.51 10.14
C PRO A 85 -4.12 -12.30 9.43
N TYR A 86 -5.39 -11.98 9.68
CA TYR A 86 -6.05 -10.81 9.09
C TYR A 86 -5.44 -9.50 9.59
N ILE A 87 -5.21 -9.37 10.90
CA ILE A 87 -4.53 -8.20 11.48
C ILE A 87 -3.12 -8.06 10.90
N ASN A 88 -2.34 -9.14 10.87
CA ASN A 88 -0.98 -9.11 10.33
C ASN A 88 -0.96 -8.73 8.84
N HIS A 89 -1.91 -9.25 8.06
CA HIS A 89 -2.03 -8.94 6.64
C HIS A 89 -2.37 -7.46 6.40
N TYR A 90 -3.25 -6.89 7.24
CA TYR A 90 -3.58 -5.46 7.20
C TYR A 90 -2.35 -4.57 7.40
N TYR A 91 -1.54 -4.84 8.43
CA TYR A 91 -0.31 -4.07 8.69
C TYR A 91 0.71 -4.15 7.54
N LEU A 92 0.79 -5.30 6.88
CA LEU A 92 1.67 -5.47 5.73
C LEU A 92 1.25 -4.59 4.55
N LEU A 93 -0.06 -4.52 4.27
CA LEU A 93 -0.61 -3.68 3.22
C LEU A 93 -0.42 -2.19 3.54
N GLU A 94 -0.68 -1.78 4.78
CA GLU A 94 -0.47 -0.41 5.26
C GLU A 94 0.97 0.07 5.02
N ASN A 95 1.95 -0.71 5.49
CA ASN A 95 3.37 -0.37 5.34
C ASN A 95 3.80 -0.35 3.87
N GLY A 96 3.21 -1.21 3.03
CA GLY A 96 3.46 -1.21 1.58
C GLY A 96 2.97 0.08 0.92
N VAL A 97 1.73 0.49 1.21
CA VAL A 97 1.13 1.72 0.67
C VAL A 97 1.90 2.96 1.12
N GLN A 98 2.34 3.02 2.38
CA GLN A 98 3.16 4.14 2.87
C GLN A 98 4.48 4.30 2.10
N LYS A 99 5.14 3.18 1.76
CA LYS A 99 6.35 3.21 0.93
C LYS A 99 6.07 3.71 -0.49
N MET A 100 4.94 3.31 -1.08
CA MET A 100 4.54 3.79 -2.41
C MET A 100 4.28 5.30 -2.42
N TYR A 101 3.70 5.87 -1.36
CA TYR A 101 3.58 7.32 -1.26
C TYR A 101 4.93 8.04 -1.25
N ALA A 102 5.90 7.52 -0.48
CA ALA A 102 7.25 8.09 -0.47
C ALA A 102 7.93 7.98 -1.85
N GLN A 103 7.66 6.91 -2.61
CA GLN A 103 8.14 6.78 -3.99
C GLN A 103 7.48 7.79 -4.92
N TYR A 104 6.15 7.96 -4.80
CA TYR A 104 5.39 8.95 -5.55
C TYR A 104 5.92 10.37 -5.36
N ASP A 105 6.18 10.78 -4.11
CA ASP A 105 6.72 12.11 -3.80
C ASP A 105 8.08 12.33 -4.48
N ARG A 106 8.96 11.33 -4.45
CA ARG A 106 10.25 11.38 -5.16
C ARG A 106 10.07 11.50 -6.68
N MET A 107 9.14 10.75 -7.28
CA MET A 107 8.88 10.83 -8.71
C MET A 107 8.42 12.24 -9.13
N LEU A 108 7.60 12.91 -8.29
CA LEU A 108 7.18 14.29 -8.51
C LEU A 108 8.35 15.29 -8.39
N GLU A 109 9.23 15.10 -7.40
CA GLU A 109 10.44 15.94 -7.26
C GLU A 109 11.33 15.85 -8.50
N TYR A 110 11.59 14.64 -9.00
CA TYR A 110 12.36 14.42 -10.25
C TYR A 110 11.70 15.06 -11.47
N GLN A 111 10.38 14.91 -11.62
CA GLN A 111 9.64 15.53 -12.73
C GLN A 111 9.72 17.06 -12.65
N SER A 112 9.58 17.63 -11.45
CA SER A 112 9.69 19.06 -11.21
C SER A 112 11.10 19.57 -11.53
N ASP A 113 12.15 18.90 -11.06
CA ASP A 113 13.54 19.29 -11.32
C ASP A 113 13.92 19.20 -12.80
N LYS A 114 13.57 18.11 -13.49
CA LYS A 114 13.76 18.01 -14.96
C LYS A 114 13.01 19.11 -15.71
N LYS A 115 11.78 19.43 -15.30
CA LYS A 115 10.99 20.50 -15.92
C LYS A 115 11.63 21.86 -15.65
N TRP A 116 12.09 22.12 -14.43
CA TRP A 116 12.78 23.36 -14.06
C TRP A 116 14.07 23.53 -14.85
N ASN A 117 14.92 22.51 -14.89
CA ASN A 117 16.16 22.51 -15.65
C ASN A 117 15.91 22.68 -17.15
N ARG A 118 14.84 22.08 -17.71
CA ARG A 118 14.47 22.28 -19.12
C ARG A 118 13.99 23.70 -19.43
N PHE A 119 13.27 24.35 -18.50
CA PHE A 119 12.74 25.71 -18.70
C PHE A 119 13.77 26.80 -18.41
N PHE A 120 14.72 26.56 -17.50
CA PHE A 120 15.71 27.53 -17.04
C PHE A 120 17.14 27.17 -17.40
N ALA A 121 17.38 26.20 -18.29
CA ALA A 121 18.70 25.96 -18.87
C ALA A 121 19.19 27.26 -19.54
N VAL A 122 19.98 28.03 -18.80
CA VAL A 122 20.75 29.14 -19.35
C VAL A 122 21.70 28.48 -20.34
N PRO A 123 21.62 28.82 -21.65
CA PRO A 123 22.56 28.25 -22.62
C PRO A 123 23.98 28.55 -22.10
N PRO A 124 24.90 27.58 -22.18
CA PRO A 124 26.28 27.81 -21.78
C PRO A 124 26.74 29.08 -22.49
N LYS A 125 27.21 30.07 -21.71
CA LYS A 125 27.76 31.29 -22.29
C LYS A 125 28.85 30.84 -23.24
N GLU A 126 28.65 31.07 -24.53
CA GLU A 126 29.72 30.91 -25.52
C GLU A 126 30.86 31.84 -25.08
N GLU A 127 31.85 31.27 -24.39
CA GLU A 127 33.14 31.93 -24.20
C GLU A 127 33.76 32.09 -25.58
N LYS A 128 33.70 33.34 -26.07
CA LYS A 128 34.41 33.79 -27.26
C LYS A 128 35.88 34.01 -26.95
#